data_AF-A0A0Q9XZZ1-F1
#
_entry.id   AF-A0A0Q9XZZ1-F1
#
_cell.length_a   1.000
_cell.length_b   1.000
_cell.length_c   1.000
_cell.angle_alpha   90.00
_cell.angle_beta   90.00
_cell.angle_gamma   90.00
#
_symmetry.space_group_name_H-M   'P 1'
#
loop_
_entity.id
_entity.type
_entity.pdbx_description
1 polymer ?
#
loop_
_entity_poly.entity_id
_entity_poly.type
_entity_poly.pdbx_seq_one_letter_code
_entity_poly.pdbx_strand_id
1 'polypeptide(L)'
;MGPGFILSIIPKTAKTMTELRHAYKIKHQLHILVMIGGTLLLVTGLLMGLIHPYLFRMGWYLVSMTLFLIALAMGPFVLKPVSIPVKEIVNHHQGEEIPEEYFRLSKKLDIYENIENLIFLIIITLMILKPF
;
A
#
# COMPACT_ATOMS: atom_id res chain seq x y z
N MET A 1 3.38 8.65 1.20
CA MET A 1 2.11 8.45 0.49
C MET A 1 2.32 8.35 -1.03
N GLY A 2 2.97 9.33 -1.70
CA GLY A 2 3.15 9.34 -3.16
C GLY A 2 3.69 8.06 -3.84
N PRO A 3 4.74 7.40 -3.32
CA PRO A 3 5.28 6.19 -3.97
C PRO A 3 4.36 4.97 -3.91
N GLY A 4 3.40 4.94 -2.96
CA GLY A 4 2.45 3.82 -2.78
C GLY A 4 1.59 3.58 -4.02
N PHE A 5 1.15 4.66 -4.67
CA PHE A 5 0.35 4.62 -5.89
C PHE A 5 1.09 4.00 -7.10
N ILE A 6 2.42 3.98 -7.07
CA ILE A 6 3.27 3.52 -8.19
C ILE A 6 3.71 2.05 -7.99
N LEU A 7 3.53 1.47 -6.79
CA LEU A 7 3.99 0.11 -6.45
C LEU A 7 3.35 -1.01 -7.29
N SER A 8 2.15 -0.80 -7.83
CA SER A 8 1.48 -1.74 -8.75
C SER A 8 2.03 -1.66 -10.18
N ILE A 9 2.62 -0.53 -10.59
CA ILE A 9 3.06 -0.28 -11.97
C ILE A 9 4.45 -0.88 -12.24
N ILE A 10 5.35 -0.83 -11.26
CA ILE A 10 6.74 -1.28 -11.38
C ILE A 10 6.89 -2.75 -11.82
N PRO A 11 6.16 -3.72 -11.24
CA PRO A 11 6.26 -5.12 -11.70
C PRO A 11 5.59 -5.37 -13.06
N LYS A 12 4.67 -4.50 -13.52
CA LYS A 12 3.96 -4.66 -14.81
C LYS A 12 4.81 -4.32 -16.03
N THR A 13 5.89 -3.57 -15.84
CA THR A 13 6.80 -3.19 -16.92
C THR A 13 7.86 -4.25 -17.23
N ALA A 14 8.02 -5.26 -16.37
CA ALA A 14 8.97 -6.34 -16.56
C ALA A 14 8.49 -7.31 -17.65
N LYS A 15 9.35 -7.58 -18.63
CA LYS A 15 9.09 -8.53 -19.72
C LYS A 15 9.76 -9.88 -19.50
N THR A 16 10.75 -9.94 -18.62
CA THR A 16 11.51 -11.16 -18.29
C THR A 16 11.48 -11.44 -16.78
N MET A 17 11.67 -12.69 -16.38
CA MET A 17 11.76 -13.08 -14.96
C MET A 17 12.88 -12.36 -14.20
N THR A 18 13.99 -12.03 -14.86
CA THR A 18 15.11 -11.27 -14.27
C THR A 18 14.71 -9.82 -13.97
N GLU A 19 14.04 -9.17 -14.92
CA GLU A 19 13.46 -7.83 -14.70
C GLU A 19 12.40 -7.87 -13.60
N LEU A 20 11.59 -8.93 -13.56
CA LEU A 20 10.54 -9.09 -12.56
C LEU A 20 11.12 -9.18 -11.14
N ARG A 21 12.18 -9.98 -10.95
CA ARG A 21 12.92 -10.05 -9.67
C ARG A 21 13.46 -8.69 -9.25
N HIS A 22 14.03 -7.95 -10.20
CA HIS A 22 14.55 -6.61 -9.94
C HIS A 22 13.44 -5.62 -9.58
N ALA A 23 12.32 -5.65 -10.30
CA ALA A 23 11.13 -4.86 -10.03
C ALA A 23 10.55 -5.12 -8.64
N TYR A 24 10.50 -6.39 -8.19
CA TYR A 24 10.08 -6.72 -6.82
C TYR A 24 11.05 -6.21 -5.76
N LYS A 25 12.36 -6.18 -6.04
CA LYS A 25 13.36 -5.60 -5.13
C LYS A 25 13.15 -4.10 -4.96
N ILE A 26 12.91 -3.38 -6.06
CA ILE A 26 12.60 -1.95 -6.04
C ILE A 26 11.28 -1.69 -5.30
N LYS A 27 10.23 -2.45 -5.63
CA LYS A 27 8.93 -2.38 -4.95
C LYS A 27 9.08 -2.56 -3.44
N HIS A 28 9.91 -3.50 -2.99
CA HIS A 28 10.14 -3.72 -1.56
C HIS A 28 10.80 -2.51 -0.87
N GLN A 29 11.83 -1.92 -1.48
CA GLN A 29 12.47 -0.73 -0.92
C GLN A 29 11.51 0.46 -0.83
N LEU A 30 10.71 0.68 -1.88
CA LEU A 30 9.69 1.73 -1.89
C LEU A 30 8.60 1.46 -0.84
N HIS A 31 8.19 0.21 -0.65
CA HIS A 31 7.23 -0.16 0.39
C HIS A 31 7.75 0.15 1.79
N ILE A 32 9.05 -0.06 2.08
CA ILE A 32 9.65 0.32 3.36
C ILE A 32 9.53 1.84 3.58
N LEU A 33 9.84 2.65 2.57
CA LEU A 33 9.69 4.11 2.66
C LEU A 33 8.25 4.53 2.89
N VAL A 34 7.29 3.87 2.23
CA VAL A 34 5.86 4.12 2.42
C VAL A 34 5.42 3.76 3.84
N MET A 35 5.88 2.63 4.40
CA MET A 35 5.58 2.20 5.76
C MET A 35 6.14 3.18 6.81
N ILE A 36 7.38 3.64 6.62
CA ILE A 36 8.00 4.64 7.51
C ILE A 36 7.18 5.94 7.46
N GLY A 37 6.90 6.44 6.26
CA GLY A 37 6.11 7.66 6.08
C GLY A 37 4.69 7.53 6.64
N GLY A 38 4.03 6.37 6.45
CA GLY A 38 2.70 6.09 7.00
C GLY A 38 2.69 6.05 8.52
N THR A 39 3.68 5.39 9.13
CA THR A 39 3.82 5.35 10.59
C THR A 39 4.07 6.74 11.17
N LEU A 40 4.94 7.54 10.52
CA LEU A 40 5.22 8.91 10.95
C LEU A 40 3.98 9.81 10.84
N LEU A 41 3.17 9.64 9.79
CA LEU A 41 1.90 10.35 9.63
C LEU A 41 0.89 9.97 10.71
N LEU A 42 0.79 8.70 11.07
CA LEU A 42 -0.08 8.26 12.16
C LEU A 42 0.35 8.84 13.51
N VAL A 43 1.64 8.78 13.82
CA VAL A 43 2.20 9.30 15.08
C VAL A 43 1.99 10.81 15.19
N THR A 44 2.29 11.55 14.12
CA THR A 44 2.08 13.00 14.10
C THR A 44 0.60 13.35 14.15
N GLY A 45 -0.26 12.62 13.44
CA GLY A 45 -1.71 12.74 13.54
C GLY A 45 -2.21 12.58 14.98
N LEU A 46 -1.82 11.48 15.65
CA LEU A 46 -2.19 11.20 17.06
C LEU A 46 -1.68 12.28 18.01
N LEU A 47 -0.42 12.70 17.90
CA LEU A 47 0.14 13.79 18.70
C LEU A 47 -0.65 15.08 18.50
N MET A 48 -1.04 15.40 17.27
CA MET A 48 -1.83 16.59 16.98
C MET A 48 -3.19 16.54 17.65
N GLY A 49 -3.85 15.37 17.65
CA GLY A 49 -5.10 15.15 18.37
C GLY A 49 -4.94 15.25 19.89
N LEU A 50 -3.83 14.76 20.46
CA LEU A 50 -3.54 14.87 21.88
C LEU A 50 -3.31 16.33 22.32
N ILE A 51 -2.58 17.11 21.51
CA ILE A 51 -2.34 18.54 21.78
C ILE A 51 -3.62 19.36 21.58
N HIS A 52 -4.45 18.98 20.61
CA HIS A 52 -5.69 19.68 20.27
C HIS A 52 -6.89 18.72 20.31
N PRO A 53 -7.43 18.41 21.51
CA PRO A 53 -8.49 17.41 21.67
C PRO A 53 -9.78 17.72 20.91
N TYR A 54 -9.99 18.99 20.52
CA TYR A 54 -11.14 19.38 19.70
C TYR A 54 -11.11 18.71 18.31
N LEU A 55 -9.95 18.31 17.80
CA LEU A 55 -9.83 17.58 16.53
C LEU A 55 -10.58 16.25 16.58
N PHE A 56 -10.63 15.57 17.73
CA PHE A 56 -11.40 14.33 17.88
C PHE A 56 -12.92 14.55 17.78
N ARG A 57 -13.40 15.80 17.89
CA ARG A 57 -14.80 16.15 17.65
C ARG A 57 -15.09 16.48 16.19
N MET A 58 -14.05 16.75 15.40
CA MET A 58 -14.18 16.98 13.96
C MET A 58 -14.36 15.64 13.26
N GLY A 59 -15.49 15.47 12.56
CA GLY A 59 -15.81 14.19 11.95
C GLY A 59 -14.77 13.81 10.90
N TRP A 60 -14.22 14.77 10.13
CA TRP A 60 -13.25 14.46 9.08
C TRP A 60 -11.97 13.86 9.67
N TYR A 61 -11.55 14.34 10.83
CA TYR A 61 -10.35 13.88 11.51
C TYR A 61 -10.55 12.47 12.08
N LEU A 62 -11.69 12.20 12.73
CA LEU A 62 -11.97 10.86 13.28
C LEU A 62 -12.13 9.80 12.17
N VAL A 63 -12.86 10.13 11.11
CA VAL A 63 -13.10 9.21 9.97
C VAL A 63 -11.80 8.90 9.24
N SER A 64 -11.01 9.93 8.92
CA SER A 64 -9.72 9.75 8.25
C SER A 64 -8.73 8.96 9.10
N MET A 65 -8.68 9.21 10.42
CA MET A 65 -7.83 8.44 11.34
C MET A 65 -8.22 6.96 11.38
N THR A 66 -9.52 6.67 11.41
CA THR A 66 -10.05 5.30 11.40
C THR A 66 -9.71 4.60 10.07
N LEU A 67 -9.97 5.27 8.94
CA LEU A 67 -9.61 4.77 7.61
C LEU A 67 -8.11 4.52 7.48
N PHE A 68 -7.28 5.39 8.06
CA PHE A 68 -5.83 5.25 8.05
C PHE A 68 -5.37 4.00 8.80
N LEU A 69 -5.96 3.72 9.97
CA LEU A 69 -5.67 2.50 10.72
C LEU A 69 -6.09 1.25 9.96
N ILE A 70 -7.25 1.28 9.29
CA ILE A 70 -7.72 0.18 8.43
C ILE A 70 -6.73 -0.06 7.27
N ALA A 71 -6.33 1.01 6.56
CA ALA A 71 -5.35 0.91 5.47
C ALA A 71 -4.01 0.33 5.97
N LEU A 72 -3.52 0.80 7.12
CA LEU A 72 -2.28 0.28 7.71
C LEU A 72 -2.38 -1.20 8.10
N ALA A 73 -3.55 -1.64 8.59
CA ALA A 73 -3.81 -3.04 8.88
C ALA A 73 -3.91 -3.90 7.61
N MET A 74 -4.42 -3.38 6.50
CA MET A 74 -4.50 -4.14 5.24
C MET A 74 -3.13 -4.64 4.75
N GLY A 75 -2.05 -3.89 4.99
CA GLY A 75 -0.68 -4.30 4.68
C GLY A 75 -0.31 -5.70 5.21
N PRO A 76 -0.17 -5.89 6.54
CA PRO A 76 0.18 -7.18 7.11
C PRO A 76 -0.94 -8.24 7.03
N PHE A 77 -2.22 -7.85 7.07
CA PHE A 77 -3.32 -8.82 7.13
C PHE A 77 -3.77 -9.34 5.76
N VAL A 78 -3.73 -8.52 4.72
CA VAL A 78 -4.28 -8.86 3.39
C VAL A 78 -3.18 -8.98 2.35
N LEU A 79 -2.26 -8.01 2.27
CA LEU A 79 -1.22 -8.00 1.25
C LEU A 79 -0.12 -9.04 1.50
N LYS A 80 0.28 -9.24 2.76
CA LYS A 80 1.30 -10.24 3.13
C LYS A 80 0.94 -11.67 2.71
N PRO A 81 -0.24 -12.25 3.06
CA PRO A 81 -0.55 -13.64 2.68
C PRO A 81 -0.67 -13.84 1.18
N VAL A 82 -1.16 -12.85 0.43
CA VAL A 82 -1.30 -12.94 -1.03
C VAL A 82 0.03 -12.72 -1.75
N SER A 83 0.99 -11.99 -1.15
CA SER A 83 2.33 -11.76 -1.71
C SER A 83 3.30 -12.94 -1.56
N ILE A 84 3.07 -13.83 -0.59
CA ILE A 84 3.92 -15.01 -0.34
C ILE A 84 3.97 -15.95 -1.56
N PRO A 85 2.83 -16.44 -2.11
CA PRO A 85 2.86 -17.36 -3.25
C PRO A 85 3.45 -16.70 -4.51
N VAL A 86 3.25 -15.38 -4.68
CA VAL A 86 3.85 -14.63 -5.79
C VAL A 86 5.38 -14.62 -5.69
N LYS A 87 5.93 -14.38 -4.49
CA LYS A 87 7.38 -14.41 -4.27
C LYS A 87 7.97 -15.81 -4.47
N GLU A 88 7.22 -16.84 -4.10
CA GLU A 88 7.65 -18.23 -4.25
C GLU A 88 7.78 -18.62 -5.72
N ILE A 89 6.82 -18.23 -6.55
CA ILE A 89 6.88 -18.41 -8.02
C ILE A 89 8.07 -17.64 -8.59
N VAL A 90 8.25 -16.38 -8.21
CA VAL A 90 9.34 -15.54 -8.73
C VAL A 90 10.73 -16.10 -8.36
N ASN A 91 10.87 -16.71 -7.18
CA ASN A 91 12.15 -17.27 -6.71
C ASN A 91 12.46 -18.66 -7.24
N HIS A 92 11.46 -19.53 -7.42
CA HIS A 92 11.68 -20.93 -7.84
C HIS A 92 11.66 -21.14 -9.36
N HIS A 93 11.04 -20.24 -10.13
CA HIS A 93 11.08 -20.36 -11.59
C HIS A 93 12.48 -20.05 -12.12
N GLN A 94 13.06 -21.00 -12.86
CA GLN A 94 14.38 -20.88 -13.50
C GLN A 94 14.31 -20.47 -14.98
N GLY A 95 13.12 -20.47 -15.59
CA GLY A 95 12.90 -19.98 -16.95
C GLY A 95 12.81 -18.44 -17.01
N GLU A 96 13.08 -17.85 -18.18
CA GLU A 96 12.91 -16.40 -18.39
C GLU A 96 11.46 -15.98 -18.61
N GLU A 97 10.59 -16.94 -18.96
CA GLU A 97 9.16 -16.74 -19.16
C GLU A 97 8.40 -16.62 -17.84
N ILE A 98 7.43 -15.71 -17.82
CA ILE A 98 6.59 -15.45 -16.64
C ILE A 98 5.39 -16.41 -16.69
N PRO A 99 5.21 -17.32 -15.71
CA PRO A 99 4.13 -18.31 -15.74
C PRO A 99 2.74 -17.65 -15.63
N GLU A 100 1.73 -18.19 -16.29
CA GLU A 100 0.36 -17.65 -16.27
C GLU A 100 -0.24 -17.54 -14.86
N GLU A 101 0.16 -18.44 -13.95
CA GLU A 101 -0.25 -18.42 -12.56
C GLU A 101 0.18 -17.14 -11.82
N TYR A 102 1.33 -16.56 -12.21
CA TYR A 102 1.78 -15.27 -11.70
C TYR A 102 0.78 -14.16 -12.04
N PHE A 103 0.30 -14.11 -13.28
CA PHE A 103 -0.64 -13.06 -13.71
C PHE A 103 -1.96 -13.13 -12.94
N ARG A 104 -2.46 -14.34 -12.66
CA ARG A 104 -3.67 -14.54 -11.85
C ARG A 104 -3.52 -14.03 -10.42
N LEU A 105 -2.39 -14.31 -9.78
CA LEU A 105 -2.11 -13.88 -8.40
C LEU A 105 -1.80 -12.38 -8.32
N SER A 106 -1.02 -11.85 -9.26
CA SER A 106 -0.71 -10.41 -9.33
C SER A 106 -1.96 -9.57 -9.55
N LYS A 107 -2.92 -10.04 -10.36
CA LYS A 107 -4.21 -9.36 -10.52
C LYS A 107 -5.01 -9.27 -9.21
N LYS A 108 -4.95 -10.31 -8.37
CA LYS A 108 -5.58 -10.25 -7.03
C LYS A 108 -4.86 -9.24 -6.14
N LEU A 109 -3.52 -9.23 -6.16
CA LEU A 109 -2.71 -8.29 -5.40
C LEU A 109 -3.04 -6.84 -5.77
N ASP A 110 -3.14 -6.57 -7.08
CA ASP A 110 -3.47 -5.25 -7.62
C ASP A 110 -4.84 -4.75 -7.17
N ILE A 111 -5.84 -5.63 -7.04
CA ILE A 111 -7.17 -5.24 -6.55
C ILE A 111 -7.06 -4.72 -5.11
N TYR A 112 -6.33 -5.42 -4.24
CA TYR A 112 -6.15 -4.98 -2.86
C TYR A 112 -5.31 -3.70 -2.77
N GLU A 113 -4.26 -3.56 -3.57
CA GLU A 113 -3.46 -2.33 -3.65
C GLU A 113 -4.30 -1.14 -4.16
N ASN A 114 -5.19 -1.37 -5.14
CA ASN A 114 -6.09 -0.33 -5.62
C ASN A 114 -7.14 0.08 -4.58
N ILE A 115 -7.65 -0.86 -3.79
CA ILE A 115 -8.54 -0.55 -2.66
C ILE A 115 -7.79 0.30 -1.63
N GLU A 116 -6.56 -0.07 -1.28
CA GLU A 116 -5.72 0.70 -0.36
C GLU A 116 -5.47 2.12 -0.89
N ASN A 117 -5.13 2.25 -2.18
CA ASN A 117 -4.95 3.54 -2.84
C ASN A 117 -6.24 4.38 -2.85
N LEU A 118 -7.41 3.74 -3.05
CA LEU A 118 -8.71 4.42 -2.98
C LEU A 118 -8.98 4.94 -1.56
N ILE A 119 -8.68 4.15 -0.53
CA ILE A 119 -8.80 4.59 0.87
C ILE A 119 -7.89 5.80 1.12
N PHE A 120 -6.64 5.77 0.67
CA PHE A 120 -5.74 6.92 0.81
C PHE A 120 -6.24 8.16 0.07
N LEU A 121 -6.83 8.00 -1.12
CA LEU A 121 -7.42 9.10 -1.85
C LEU A 121 -8.59 9.72 -1.08
N ILE A 122 -9.48 8.89 -0.52
CA ILE A 122 -10.58 9.36 0.35
C ILE A 122 -10.04 10.12 1.57
N ILE A 123 -8.99 9.59 2.23
CA ILE A 123 -8.34 10.26 3.36
C ILE A 123 -7.79 11.64 2.96
N ILE A 124 -7.09 11.73 1.83
CA ILE A 124 -6.55 13.00 1.31
C ILE A 124 -7.69 13.98 1.02
N THR A 125 -8.74 13.53 0.35
CA THR A 125 -9.93 14.35 0.08
C THR A 125 -10.57 14.87 1.36
N LEU A 126 -10.74 14.02 2.38
CA LEU A 126 -11.28 14.42 3.69
C LEU A 126 -10.39 15.45 4.39
N MET A 127 -9.07 15.28 4.33
CA MET A 127 -8.08 16.19 4.92
C MET A 127 -8.05 17.56 4.25
N ILE A 128 -8.29 17.62 2.93
CA ILE A 128 -8.29 18.86 2.15
C ILE A 128 -9.62 19.58 2.28
N LEU A 129 -10.74 18.89 2.02
CA LEU A 129 -12.06 19.51 1.98
C LEU A 129 -12.59 19.87 3.38
N LYS A 130 -12.14 19.17 4.43
CA LYS A 130 -12.57 19.33 5.83
C LYS A 130 -14.08 19.61 5.95
N PRO A 131 -14.94 18.76 5.36
CA PRO A 131 -16.34 19.11 5.11
C PRO A 131 -17.24 19.23 6.36
N PHE A 132 -16.76 18.85 7.55
CA PHE A 132 -17.56 18.83 8.79
C PHE A 132 -16.71 18.86 10.07
#